data_AF-A0A924YFY9-F1
#
_entry.id   AF-A0A924YFY9-F1
#
_cell.length_a   1.000
_cell.length_b   1.000
_cell.length_c   1.000
_cell.angle_alpha   90.00
_cell.angle_beta   90.00
_cell.angle_gamma   90.00
#
_symmetry.space_group_name_H-M   'P 1'
#
loop_
_entity.id
_entity.type
_entity.pdbx_description
1 polymer ?
#
loop_
_entity_poly.entity_id
_entity_poly.type
_entity_poly.pdbx_seq_one_letter_code
_entity_poly.pdbx_strand_id
1 'polypeptide(L)'
;ACVTSDMIVLKFGSFVREQKARLVKTKHGHVVIRMGATFFLPFWGPNDKQQPVELEITYGPPPKDCILPNRQGAAERTYFQVKIKPRGWPPDVATFQSRARHAFRFLKSYFVAD
;
A
#
# COMPACT_ATOMS: atom_id res chain seq x y z
N ALA A 1 3.23 20.68 16.50
CA ALA A 1 3.70 20.28 15.16
C ALA A 1 3.02 18.96 14.80
N CYS A 2 2.28 18.88 13.69
CA CYS A 2 1.82 17.59 13.16
C CYS A 2 3.05 16.88 12.58
N VAL A 3 3.40 15.71 13.11
CA VAL A 3 4.55 14.96 12.62
C VAL A 3 4.16 14.37 11.26
N THR A 4 5.09 14.29 10.30
CA THR A 4 4.86 13.71 8.96
C THR A 4 4.18 12.34 9.02
N SER A 5 4.47 11.57 10.07
CA SER A 5 3.79 10.30 10.41
C SER A 5 2.26 10.43 10.55
N ASP A 6 1.78 11.51 11.16
CA ASP A 6 0.34 11.76 11.37
C ASP A 6 -0.36 12.08 10.04
N MET A 7 0.29 12.86 9.17
CA MET A 7 -0.23 13.15 7.82
C MET A 7 -0.28 11.89 6.95
N ILE A 8 0.70 10.98 7.08
CA ILE A 8 0.72 9.71 6.36
C ILE A 8 -0.43 8.81 6.80
N VAL A 9 -0.72 8.72 8.10
CA VAL A 9 -1.87 7.98 8.62
C VAL A 9 -3.19 8.57 8.12
N LEU A 10 -3.31 9.91 8.07
CA LEU A 10 -4.50 10.57 7.51
C LEU A 10 -4.71 10.22 6.02
N LYS A 11 -3.65 10.24 5.20
CA LYS A 11 -3.73 9.85 3.77
C LYS A 11 -4.14 8.39 3.59
N PHE A 12 -3.61 7.50 4.43
CA PHE A 12 -4.05 6.10 4.42
C PHE A 12 -5.52 5.95 4.80
N GLY A 13 -6.03 6.76 5.73
CA GLY A 13 -7.45 6.78 6.08
C GLY A 13 -8.35 7.09 4.86
N SER A 14 -7.97 8.06 4.04
CA SER A 14 -8.70 8.40 2.80
C SER A 14 -8.62 7.28 1.76
N PHE A 15 -7.44 6.72 1.52
CA PHE A 15 -7.25 5.55 0.66
C PHE A 15 -8.16 4.38 1.06
N VAL A 16 -8.23 4.11 2.37
CA VAL A 16 -9.01 3.01 2.92
C VAL A 16 -10.50 3.19 2.64
N ARG A 17 -11.02 4.41 2.78
CA ARG A 17 -12.44 4.73 2.51
C ARG A 17 -12.77 4.59 1.01
N GLU A 18 -11.99 5.21 0.15
CA GLU A 18 -12.28 5.28 -1.29
C GLU A 18 -12.16 3.91 -1.96
N GLN A 19 -11.19 3.10 -1.55
CA GLN A 19 -10.98 1.76 -2.12
C GLN A 19 -11.80 0.67 -1.44
N LYS A 20 -12.70 1.03 -0.50
CA LYS A 20 -13.44 0.09 0.38
C LYS A 20 -12.50 -0.94 1.02
N ALA A 21 -11.28 -0.51 1.32
CA ALA A 21 -10.25 -1.34 1.93
C ALA A 21 -10.45 -1.35 3.45
N ARG A 22 -9.66 -2.18 4.15
CA ARG A 22 -9.65 -2.25 5.61
C ARG A 22 -8.25 -1.99 6.12
N LEU A 23 -8.12 -1.00 7.00
CA LEU A 23 -6.90 -0.76 7.76
C LEU A 23 -6.82 -1.81 8.87
N VAL A 24 -5.82 -2.69 8.82
CA VAL A 24 -5.67 -3.81 9.76
C VAL A 24 -4.82 -3.41 10.95
N LYS A 25 -3.74 -2.69 10.68
CA LYS A 25 -2.77 -2.30 11.70
C LYS A 25 -2.12 -0.99 11.32
N THR A 26 -1.97 -0.12 12.30
CA THR A 26 -1.16 1.09 12.24
C THR A 26 -0.22 1.11 13.43
N LYS A 27 1.08 1.12 13.15
CA LYS A 27 2.15 1.40 14.11
C LYS A 27 3.01 2.51 13.51
N HIS A 28 3.74 3.27 14.32
CA HIS A 28 4.68 4.28 13.81
C HIS A 28 5.58 3.68 12.72
N GLY A 29 5.49 4.22 11.49
CA GLY A 29 6.27 3.75 10.35
C GLY A 29 5.82 2.42 9.71
N HIS A 30 4.69 1.83 10.13
CA HIS A 30 4.19 0.55 9.58
C HIS A 30 2.67 0.51 9.49
N VAL A 31 2.16 0.22 8.30
CA VAL A 31 0.74 0.21 7.98
C VAL A 31 0.39 -1.04 7.20
N VAL A 32 -0.67 -1.72 7.61
CA VAL A 32 -1.19 -2.91 6.91
C VAL A 32 -2.61 -2.62 6.44
N ILE A 33 -2.83 -2.73 5.14
CA ILE A 33 -4.11 -2.48 4.48
C ILE A 33 -4.54 -3.74 3.74
N ARG A 34 -5.82 -4.11 3.87
CA ARG A 34 -6.43 -5.20 3.11
C ARG A 34 -7.38 -4.64 2.09
N MET A 35 -7.20 -5.02 0.83
CA MET A 35 -8.11 -4.67 -0.26
C MET A 35 -8.85 -5.92 -0.72
N GLY A 36 -10.09 -5.74 -1.19
CA GLY A 36 -10.96 -6.83 -1.62
C GLY A 36 -11.55 -7.63 -0.46
N ALA A 37 -12.49 -8.51 -0.79
CA ALA A 37 -13.20 -9.36 0.16
C ALA A 37 -12.70 -10.80 0.05
N THR A 38 -12.40 -11.39 1.20
CA THR A 38 -12.33 -12.85 1.36
C THR A 38 -13.72 -13.32 1.77
N PHE A 39 -14.40 -14.05 0.90
CA PHE A 39 -15.65 -14.73 1.23
C PHE A 39 -15.35 -16.08 1.91
N PHE A 40 -16.37 -16.92 2.14
CA PHE A 40 -16.20 -18.23 2.76
C PHE A 40 -15.21 -19.15 2.03
N LEU A 41 -15.03 -18.94 0.72
CA LEU A 41 -14.02 -19.64 -0.07
C LEU A 41 -12.81 -18.73 -0.33
N PRO A 42 -11.58 -19.26 -0.23
CA PRO A 42 -10.35 -18.52 -0.52
C PRO A 42 -10.10 -18.31 -2.02
N PHE A 43 -11.05 -18.63 -2.90
CA PHE A 43 -10.92 -18.49 -4.35
C PHE A 43 -10.99 -17.04 -4.79
N TRP A 44 -10.12 -16.72 -5.75
CA TRP A 44 -10.14 -15.44 -6.44
C TRP A 44 -11.20 -15.45 -7.54
N GLY A 45 -12.05 -14.43 -7.52
CA GLY A 45 -13.04 -14.21 -8.56
C GLY A 45 -12.51 -13.39 -9.75
N PRO A 46 -13.35 -13.17 -10.77
CA PRO A 46 -12.97 -12.42 -11.98
C PRO A 46 -12.70 -10.93 -11.72
N ASN A 47 -13.20 -10.37 -10.62
CA ASN A 47 -13.14 -8.93 -10.36
C ASN A 47 -12.20 -8.60 -9.19
N ASP A 48 -11.61 -7.39 -9.20
CA ASP A 48 -10.73 -6.88 -8.14
C ASP A 48 -11.28 -7.00 -6.71
N LYS A 49 -12.59 -6.85 -6.54
CA LYS A 49 -13.27 -7.01 -5.24
C LYS A 49 -13.17 -8.44 -4.69
N GLN A 50 -13.01 -9.42 -5.57
CA GLN A 50 -12.87 -10.84 -5.28
C GLN A 50 -11.42 -11.31 -5.43
N GLN A 51 -10.46 -10.41 -5.60
CA GLN A 51 -9.03 -10.70 -5.64
C GLN A 51 -8.35 -10.03 -4.44
N PRO A 52 -8.53 -10.60 -3.23
CA PRO A 52 -8.12 -9.92 -2.02
C PRO A 52 -6.60 -9.92 -1.87
N VAL A 53 -6.05 -8.76 -1.52
CA VAL A 53 -4.62 -8.55 -1.32
C VAL A 53 -4.35 -7.83 -0.01
N GLU A 54 -3.18 -8.06 0.56
CA GLU A 54 -2.65 -7.35 1.72
C GLU A 54 -1.48 -6.48 1.27
N LEU A 55 -1.55 -5.19 1.59
CA LEU A 55 -0.49 -4.23 1.40
C LEU A 55 0.14 -3.96 2.76
N GLU A 56 1.39 -4.34 2.90
CA GLU A 56 2.23 -4.03 4.04
C GLU A 56 3.17 -2.90 3.64
N ILE A 57 3.00 -1.75 4.30
CA ILE A 57 3.68 -0.51 3.95
C ILE A 57 4.52 -0.08 5.14
N THR A 58 5.82 -0.05 4.94
CA THR A 58 6.78 0.51 5.90
C THR A 58 7.22 1.86 5.38
N TYR A 59 7.23 2.90 6.22
CA TYR A 59 7.68 4.22 5.84
C TYR A 59 8.62 4.84 6.87
N GLY A 60 9.60 5.60 6.39
CA GLY A 60 10.65 6.18 7.22
C GLY A 60 11.78 6.81 6.41
N PRO A 61 12.94 7.09 7.03
CA PRO A 61 14.11 7.59 6.32
C PRO A 61 14.60 6.59 5.27
N PRO A 62 15.35 7.04 4.25
CA PRO A 62 15.90 6.15 3.24
C PRO A 62 16.73 5.04 3.90
N PRO A 63 16.61 3.78 3.41
CA PRO A 63 17.58 2.75 3.71
C PRO A 63 19.00 3.27 3.41
N LYS A 64 19.98 2.91 4.25
CA LYS A 64 21.38 3.37 4.11
C LYS A 64 22.00 3.02 2.75
N ASP A 65 21.45 2.02 2.06
CA ASP A 65 21.95 1.50 0.79
C ASP A 65 21.22 2.06 -0.44
N CYS A 66 20.26 2.97 -0.26
CA CYS A 66 19.60 3.61 -1.40
C CYS A 66 20.49 4.70 -1.99
N ILE A 67 20.95 4.50 -3.24
CA ILE A 67 21.67 5.52 -4.01
C ILE A 67 20.72 6.70 -4.26
N LEU A 68 20.94 7.79 -3.53
CA LEU A 68 20.16 9.02 -3.67
C LEU A 68 20.71 9.84 -4.85
N PRO A 69 19.86 10.32 -5.78
CA PRO A 69 20.29 11.33 -6.73
C PRO A 69 20.70 12.57 -5.93
N ASN A 70 21.99 12.87 -5.97
CA ASN A 70 22.60 13.99 -5.29
C ASN A 70 22.07 15.29 -5.93
N ARG A 71 21.58 16.22 -5.09
CA ARG A 71 21.01 17.56 -5.42
C ARG A 71 19.51 17.59 -5.75
N GLN A 72 18.73 18.09 -4.79
CA GLN A 72 17.84 19.26 -4.93
C GLN A 72 16.96 19.41 -3.67
N GLY A 73 17.14 20.50 -2.94
CA GLY A 73 16.17 21.05 -1.98
C GLY A 73 16.01 20.29 -0.66
N ALA A 74 16.08 21.02 0.44
CA ALA A 74 15.91 20.56 1.83
C ALA A 74 14.45 20.14 2.17
N ALA A 75 13.86 19.24 1.38
CA ALA A 75 12.60 18.60 1.73
C ALA A 75 12.88 17.22 2.33
N GLU A 76 12.38 16.98 3.54
CA GLU A 76 12.48 15.69 4.21
C GLU A 76 11.74 14.61 3.40
N ARG A 77 12.49 13.74 2.71
CA ARG A 77 11.91 12.67 1.88
C ARG A 77 11.59 11.46 2.76
N THR A 78 10.31 11.09 2.81
CA THR A 78 9.87 9.83 3.42
C THR A 78 9.87 8.71 2.38
N TYR A 79 10.56 7.62 2.66
CA TYR A 79 10.63 6.44 1.81
C TYR A 79 9.51 5.47 2.17
N PHE A 80 8.91 4.85 1.17
CA PHE A 80 7.87 3.84 1.34
C PHE A 80 8.35 2.51 0.76
N GLN A 81 8.41 1.49 1.60
CA GLN A 81 8.56 0.11 1.18
C GLN A 81 7.19 -0.56 1.18
N VAL A 82 6.75 -1.03 0.03
CA VAL A 82 5.43 -1.66 -0.15
C VAL A 82 5.64 -3.14 -0.48
N LYS A 83 5.10 -4.01 0.36
CA LYS A 83 5.01 -5.45 0.11
C LYS A 83 3.55 -5.81 -0.13
N ILE A 84 3.26 -6.45 -1.26
CA ILE A 84 1.91 -6.89 -1.61
C ILE A 84 1.87 -8.41 -1.56
N LYS A 85 0.90 -8.97 -0.82
CA LYS A 85 0.71 -10.40 -0.65
C LYS A 85 -0.72 -10.78 -1.07
N PRO A 86 -0.94 -11.93 -1.72
CA PRO A 86 -2.28 -12.41 -1.95
C PRO A 86 -2.91 -12.82 -0.62
N ARG A 87 -4.21 -12.58 -0.48
CA ARG A 87 -5.04 -13.23 0.55
C ARG A 87 -5.89 -14.26 -0.18
N GLY A 88 -5.84 -15.51 0.24
CA GLY A 88 -6.47 -16.62 -0.52
C GLY A 88 -5.57 -17.16 -1.63
N TRP A 89 -6.17 -17.83 -2.61
CA TRP A 89 -5.48 -18.57 -3.66
C TRP A 89 -5.70 -17.91 -5.02
N PRO A 90 -4.72 -17.14 -5.52
CA PRO A 90 -4.70 -16.69 -6.90
C PRO A 90 -4.72 -17.91 -7.84
N PRO A 91 -5.46 -17.84 -8.96
CA PRO A 91 -5.48 -18.93 -9.93
C PRO A 91 -4.11 -19.13 -10.60
N ASP A 92 -3.37 -18.03 -10.78
CA ASP A 92 -2.04 -18.02 -11.38
C ASP A 92 -1.24 -16.77 -10.96
N VAL A 93 0.06 -16.80 -11.22
CA VAL A 93 0.99 -15.72 -10.87
C VAL A 93 0.71 -14.44 -11.64
N ALA A 94 0.28 -14.51 -12.91
CA ALA A 94 0.02 -13.34 -13.73
C ALA A 94 -1.21 -12.57 -13.23
N THR A 95 -2.27 -13.28 -12.82
CA THR A 95 -3.45 -12.69 -12.18
C THR A 95 -3.08 -11.98 -10.88
N PHE A 96 -2.26 -12.62 -10.02
CA PHE A 96 -1.74 -11.96 -8.82
C PHE A 96 -0.93 -10.70 -9.14
N GLN A 97 0.00 -10.79 -10.09
CA GLN A 97 0.87 -9.66 -10.48
C GLN A 97 0.06 -8.51 -11.07
N SER A 98 -0.94 -8.80 -11.90
CA SER A 98 -1.86 -7.80 -12.46
C SER A 98 -2.57 -7.05 -11.33
N ARG A 99 -3.15 -7.79 -10.38
CA ARG A 99 -3.83 -7.21 -9.21
C ARG A 99 -2.88 -6.39 -8.33
N ALA A 100 -1.68 -6.90 -8.07
CA ALA A 100 -0.66 -6.22 -7.27
C ALA A 100 -0.23 -4.90 -7.91
N ARG A 101 -0.01 -4.87 -9.23
CA ARG A 101 0.29 -3.64 -9.98
C ARG A 101 -0.85 -2.64 -9.90
N HIS A 102 -2.10 -3.10 -9.98
CA HIS A 102 -3.26 -2.23 -9.87
C HIS A 102 -3.38 -1.61 -8.47
N ALA A 103 -3.24 -2.42 -7.42
CA ALA A 103 -3.22 -1.95 -6.03
C ALA A 103 -2.07 -0.96 -5.78
N PHE A 104 -0.87 -1.24 -6.31
CA PHE A 104 0.28 -0.34 -6.22
C PHE A 104 0.05 0.98 -6.98
N ARG A 105 -0.58 0.95 -8.16
CA ARG A 105 -0.90 2.14 -8.94
C ARG A 105 -1.85 3.06 -8.17
N PHE A 106 -2.90 2.51 -7.55
CA PHE A 106 -3.76 3.30 -6.68
C PHE A 106 -2.95 3.91 -5.55
N LEU A 107 -2.20 3.10 -4.79
CA LEU A 107 -1.38 3.61 -3.70
C LEU A 107 -0.48 4.77 -4.14
N LYS A 108 0.24 4.61 -5.26
CA LYS A 108 1.09 5.64 -5.85
C LYS A 108 0.30 6.90 -6.20
N SER A 109 -0.89 6.78 -6.79
CA SER A 109 -1.70 7.95 -7.15
C SER A 109 -2.08 8.81 -5.94
N TYR A 110 -2.33 8.21 -4.77
CA TYR A 110 -2.62 8.98 -3.55
C TYR A 110 -1.40 9.70 -2.95
N PHE A 111 -0.19 9.22 -3.23
CA PHE A 111 1.03 9.86 -2.74
C PHE A 111 1.65 10.85 -3.74
N VAL A 112 1.32 10.75 -5.03
CA VAL A 112 1.80 11.66 -6.08
C VAL A 112 0.83 12.83 -6.33
N ALA A 113 -0.45 12.67 -5.98
CA ALA A 113 -1.47 13.72 -6.16
C ALA A 113 -1.38 14.88 -5.16
N ASP A 114 -0.35 14.93 -4.31
CA ASP A 114 -0.10 15.99 -3.31
C ASP A 114 1.39 16.36 -3.25
#